data_AF-A0A7Z8PAX1-F1
#
_entry.id   AF-A0A7Z8PAX1-F1
#
_cell.length_a   1.000
_cell.length_b   1.000
_cell.length_c   1.000
_cell.angle_alpha   90.00
_cell.angle_beta   90.00
_cell.angle_gamma   90.00
#
_symmetry.space_group_name_H-M   'P 1'
#
loop_
_entity.id
_entity.type
_entity.pdbx_description
1 polymer ?
#
loop_
_entity_poly.entity_id
_entity_poly.type
_entity_poly.pdbx_seq_one_letter_code
_entity_poly.pdbx_strand_id
1 'polypeptide(L)'
;MPSPLPQRDEHLAATIDAEAVDERESRATKELYQALLQHRQALSGGGSISGEDRAFSESVHREASRRSAEITAYRGHSSALKPVDGKPVPRWVIAAWVIAAILGLALALMAFT
;
A
#
# COMPACT_ATOMS: atom_id res chain seq x y z
N MET A 1 -16.63 -3.30 35.05
CA MET A 1 -15.20 -2.98 35.29
C MET A 1 -14.33 -3.92 34.48
N PRO A 2 -13.50 -3.42 33.57
CA PRO A 2 -12.30 -4.17 33.22
C PRO A 2 -11.06 -3.26 33.31
N SER A 3 -10.23 -3.51 34.31
CA SER A 3 -8.80 -3.21 34.23
C SER A 3 -8.07 -4.50 34.55
N PRO A 4 -7.46 -5.11 33.53
CA PRO A 4 -6.08 -5.54 33.70
C PRO A 4 -5.30 -5.41 32.39
N LEU A 5 -4.46 -4.38 32.19
CA LEU A 5 -3.60 -4.30 30.99
C LEU A 5 -2.14 -3.84 31.18
N PRO A 6 -1.49 -3.83 32.36
CA PRO A 6 -0.05 -3.51 32.39
C PRO A 6 0.79 -4.56 31.64
N GLN A 7 0.47 -5.85 31.78
CA GLN A 7 1.23 -6.94 31.15
C GLN A 7 1.13 -6.95 29.61
N ARG A 8 -0.01 -6.51 29.05
CA ARG A 8 -0.21 -6.48 27.59
C ARG A 8 0.57 -5.33 26.95
N ASP A 9 0.59 -4.19 27.64
CA ASP A 9 1.30 -2.99 27.19
C ASP A 9 2.82 -3.18 27.31
N GLU A 10 3.29 -3.87 28.37
CA GLU A 10 4.69 -4.30 28.52
C GLU A 10 5.14 -5.29 27.44
N HIS A 11 4.31 -6.27 27.09
CA HIS A 11 4.62 -7.22 26.02
C HIS A 11 4.68 -6.54 24.65
N LEU A 12 3.80 -5.58 24.38
CA LEU A 12 3.82 -4.79 23.14
C LEU A 12 5.06 -3.89 23.05
N ALA A 13 5.48 -3.27 24.16
CA ALA A 13 6.72 -2.50 24.20
C ALA A 13 7.96 -3.37 23.91
N ALA A 14 8.00 -4.59 24.47
CA ALA A 14 9.07 -5.56 24.20
C ALA A 14 9.09 -6.02 22.74
N THR A 15 7.92 -6.18 22.09
CA THR A 15 7.84 -6.50 20.67
C THR A 15 8.33 -5.35 19.79
N ILE A 16 7.98 -4.10 20.12
CA ILE A 16 8.49 -2.92 19.42
C ILE A 16 10.02 -2.86 19.49
N ASP A 17 10.61 -3.18 20.64
CA ASP A 17 12.07 -3.22 20.80
C ASP A 17 12.72 -4.38 20.06
N ALA A 18 12.04 -5.51 19.88
CA ALA A 18 12.55 -6.66 19.14
C ALA A 18 12.47 -6.48 17.62
N GLU A 19 11.53 -5.69 17.11
CA GLU A 19 11.29 -5.47 15.68
C GLU A 19 11.93 -4.18 15.13
N ALA A 20 12.32 -3.23 15.99
CA ALA A 20 12.95 -2.00 15.55
C ALA A 20 14.32 -2.26 14.91
N VAL A 21 14.55 -1.64 13.74
CA VAL A 21 15.81 -1.79 13.00
C VAL A 21 16.90 -0.89 13.58
N ASP A 22 16.52 0.24 14.16
CA ASP A 22 17.41 1.20 14.81
C ASP A 22 16.78 1.83 16.07
N GLU A 23 17.63 2.32 16.97
CA GLU A 23 17.27 2.96 18.24
C GLU A 23 16.37 4.20 18.04
N ARG A 24 16.55 4.90 16.92
CA ARG A 24 15.69 6.04 16.54
C ARG A 24 14.26 5.60 16.20
N GLU A 25 14.11 4.44 15.58
CA GLU A 25 12.82 3.88 15.19
C GLU A 25 12.06 3.32 16.40
N SER A 26 12.77 2.69 17.35
CA SER A 26 12.19 2.26 18.63
C SER A 26 11.62 3.46 19.40
N ARG A 27 12.37 4.58 19.49
CA ARG A 27 11.90 5.79 20.19
C ARG A 27 10.67 6.41 19.54
N ALA A 28 10.70 6.61 18.22
CA ALA A 28 9.56 7.17 17.48
C ALA A 28 8.30 6.30 17.64
N THR A 29 8.47 4.98 17.59
CA THR A 29 7.36 4.02 17.76
C THR A 29 6.82 4.04 19.20
N LYS A 30 7.70 4.15 20.21
CA LYS A 30 7.29 4.30 21.62
C LYS A 30 6.53 5.59 21.86
N GLU A 31 6.97 6.71 21.28
CA GLU A 31 6.28 7.99 21.39
C GLU A 31 4.88 7.93 20.77
N LEU A 32 4.76 7.36 19.58
CA LEU A 32 3.45 7.14 18.93
C LEU A 32 2.54 6.23 19.75
N TYR A 33 3.08 5.14 20.30
CA TYR A 33 2.32 4.22 21.15
C TYR A 33 1.84 4.90 22.43
N GLN A 34 2.67 5.72 23.08
CA GLN A 34 2.27 6.51 24.24
C GLN A 34 1.19 7.54 23.90
N ALA A 35 1.30 8.21 22.76
CA ALA A 35 0.26 9.13 22.29
C ALA A 35 -1.08 8.40 22.06
N LEU A 36 -1.05 7.20 21.47
CA LEU A 36 -2.24 6.37 21.29
C LEU A 36 -2.84 5.90 22.61
N LEU A 37 -2.02 5.57 23.62
CA LEU A 37 -2.50 5.23 24.96
C LEU A 37 -3.17 6.43 25.65
N GLN A 38 -2.58 7.62 25.53
CA GLN A 38 -3.15 8.86 26.08
C GLN A 38 -4.50 9.21 25.43
N HIS A 39 -4.62 9.02 24.11
CA HIS A 39 -5.86 9.26 23.37
C HIS A 39 -6.77 8.03 23.26
N ARG A 40 -6.45 6.94 23.96
CA ARG A 40 -7.20 5.68 23.89
C ARG A 40 -8.67 5.86 24.24
N GLN A 41 -8.99 6.74 25.18
CA GLN A 41 -10.38 7.03 25.57
C GLN A 41 -11.16 7.79 24.49
N ALA A 42 -10.49 8.63 23.70
CA ALA A 42 -11.09 9.30 22.55
C ALA A 42 -11.28 8.35 21.36
N LEU A 43 -10.40 7.35 21.23
CA LEU A 43 -10.46 6.32 20.18
C LEU A 43 -11.35 5.12 20.54
N SER A 44 -11.59 4.88 21.83
CA SER A 44 -12.40 3.77 22.33
C SER A 44 -13.89 4.08 22.19
N GLY A 45 -14.35 4.42 20.98
CA GLY A 45 -15.73 4.27 20.48
C GLY A 45 -16.88 4.43 21.47
N GLY A 46 -16.77 5.33 22.45
CA GLY A 46 -17.81 5.63 23.43
C GLY A 46 -18.87 6.57 22.86
N GLY A 47 -18.67 7.04 21.63
CA GLY A 47 -19.72 7.60 20.81
C GLY A 47 -20.67 6.48 20.41
N SER A 48 -21.79 6.37 21.14
CA SER A 48 -22.97 5.66 20.66
C SER A 48 -23.24 6.09 19.22
N ILE A 49 -22.90 5.22 18.25
CA ILE A 49 -23.35 5.35 16.86
C ILE A 49 -24.86 5.52 16.95
N SER A 50 -25.35 6.71 16.59
CA SER A 50 -26.78 6.98 16.65
C SER A 50 -27.49 5.99 15.72
N GLY A 51 -28.76 5.66 15.97
CA GLY A 51 -29.51 4.78 15.06
C GLY A 51 -29.50 5.27 13.61
N GLU A 52 -29.34 6.58 13.42
CA GLU A 52 -29.22 7.27 12.15
C GLU A 52 -27.89 6.98 11.44
N ASP A 53 -26.77 6.99 12.18
CA ASP A 53 -25.44 6.62 11.67
C ASP A 53 -25.37 5.14 11.25
N ARG A 54 -26.12 4.27 11.94
CA ARG A 54 -26.23 2.86 11.59
C ARG A 54 -26.99 2.67 10.28
N ALA A 55 -28.12 3.36 10.11
CA ALA A 55 -28.91 3.32 8.88
C ALA A 55 -28.12 3.88 7.68
N PHE A 56 -27.33 4.94 7.90
CA PHE A 56 -26.43 5.49 6.89
C PHE A 56 -25.29 4.51 6.54
N SER A 57 -24.66 3.89 7.54
CA SER A 57 -23.61 2.90 7.29
C SER A 57 -24.13 1.69 6.49
N GLU A 58 -25.35 1.24 6.79
CA GLU A 58 -26.00 0.17 6.03
C GLU A 58 -26.38 0.57 4.60
N SER A 59 -26.74 1.84 4.35
CA SER A 59 -27.06 2.32 3.01
C SER A 59 -25.79 2.43 2.15
N VAL A 60 -24.68 2.92 2.73
CA VAL A 60 -23.36 2.94 2.10
C VAL A 60 -22.87 1.53 1.79
N HIS A 61 -23.00 0.59 2.73
CA HIS A 61 -22.59 -0.79 2.52
C HIS A 61 -23.39 -1.47 1.39
N ARG A 62 -24.70 -1.20 1.31
CA ARG A 62 -25.57 -1.71 0.23
C ARG A 62 -25.18 -1.15 -1.14
N GLU A 63 -24.94 0.16 -1.23
CA GLU A 63 -24.53 0.81 -2.47
C GLU A 63 -23.13 0.33 -2.93
N ALA A 64 -22.19 0.18 -2.01
CA ALA A 64 -20.86 -0.36 -2.30
C ALA A 64 -20.91 -1.82 -2.77
N SER A 65 -21.75 -2.65 -2.15
CA SER A 65 -21.93 -4.05 -2.55
C SER A 65 -22.53 -4.15 -3.95
N ARG A 66 -23.50 -3.29 -4.27
CA ARG A 66 -24.13 -3.21 -5.59
C ARG A 66 -23.12 -2.83 -6.67
N ARG A 67 -22.36 -1.76 -6.48
CA ARG A 67 -21.32 -1.34 -7.44
C ARG A 67 -20.20 -2.38 -7.60
N SER A 68 -19.87 -3.09 -6.53
CA SER A 68 -18.88 -4.18 -6.59
C SER A 68 -19.38 -5.37 -7.41
N ALA A 69 -20.67 -5.72 -7.30
CA ALA A 69 -21.30 -6.74 -8.13
C ALA A 69 -21.33 -6.32 -9.61
N GLU A 70 -21.64 -5.05 -9.90
CA GLU A 70 -21.59 -4.50 -11.24
C GLU A 70 -20.16 -4.58 -11.83
N ILE A 71 -19.14 -4.11 -11.10
CA ILE A 71 -17.73 -4.19 -11.55
C ILE A 71 -17.27 -5.64 -11.75
N THR A 72 -17.69 -6.57 -10.88
CA THR A 72 -17.33 -7.99 -10.99
C THR A 72 -17.99 -8.63 -12.22
N ALA A 73 -19.23 -8.28 -12.53
CA ALA A 73 -19.91 -8.70 -13.76
C ALA A 73 -19.19 -8.15 -15.02
N TYR A 74 -18.71 -6.90 -14.99
CA TYR A 74 -17.91 -6.32 -16.07
C TYR A 74 -16.52 -6.96 -16.20
N ARG A 75 -15.89 -7.38 -15.09
CA ARG A 75 -14.58 -8.07 -15.10
C ARG A 75 -14.65 -9.43 -15.79
N GLY A 76 -15.81 -10.11 -15.74
CA GLY A 76 -16.04 -11.36 -16.48
C GLY A 76 -16.03 -11.19 -18.02
N HIS A 77 -16.38 -10.00 -18.52
CA HIS A 77 -16.38 -9.70 -19.97
C HIS A 77 -15.09 -9.03 -20.46
N SER A 78 -14.27 -8.45 -19.58
CA SER A 78 -13.04 -7.74 -19.97
C SER A 78 -11.77 -8.59 -19.94
N SER A 79 -11.83 -9.81 -19.38
CA SER A 79 -10.68 -10.74 -19.31
C SER A 79 -10.51 -11.61 -20.57
N ALA A 80 -10.93 -11.13 -21.74
CA ALA A 80 -10.41 -11.65 -23.00
C ALA A 80 -9.05 -10.97 -23.26
N LEU A 81 -8.01 -11.45 -22.58
CA LEU A 81 -6.63 -11.06 -22.87
C LEU A 81 -6.40 -11.29 -24.37
N LYS A 82 -6.30 -10.20 -25.12
CA LYS A 82 -5.99 -10.23 -26.55
C LYS A 82 -4.66 -10.98 -26.70
N PRO A 83 -4.58 -12.06 -27.50
CA PRO A 83 -3.32 -12.76 -27.68
C PRO A 83 -2.29 -11.75 -28.17
N VAL A 84 -1.20 -11.63 -27.41
CA VAL A 84 -0.07 -10.79 -27.81
C VAL A 84 0.56 -11.51 -28.99
N ASP A 85 0.25 -11.06 -30.20
CA ASP A 85 0.96 -11.46 -31.41
C ASP A 85 2.42 -11.01 -31.24
N GLY A 86 3.27 -11.94 -30.80
CA GLY A 86 4.71 -11.77 -30.67
C GLY A 86 5.39 -11.66 -32.02
N LYS A 87 5.09 -10.59 -32.78
CA LYS A 87 5.77 -10.31 -34.04
C LYS A 87 7.27 -10.10 -33.73
N PRO A 88 8.17 -10.78 -34.46
CA PRO A 88 9.59 -10.62 -34.24
C PRO A 88 10.00 -9.16 -34.43
N VAL A 89 10.92 -8.68 -33.58
CA VAL A 89 11.43 -7.31 -33.66
C VAL A 89 12.02 -7.08 -35.06
N PRO A 90 11.59 -6.04 -35.79
CA PRO A 90 12.11 -5.78 -37.13
C PRO A 90 13.63 -5.59 -37.10
N ARG A 91 14.35 -6.22 -38.04
CA ARG A 91 15.82 -6.17 -38.12
C ARG A 91 16.38 -4.75 -38.19
N TRP A 92 15.63 -3.81 -38.76
CA TRP A 92 16.03 -2.40 -38.84
C TRP A 92 16.08 -1.72 -37.46
N VAL A 93 15.21 -2.11 -36.52
CA VAL A 93 15.20 -1.58 -35.14
C VAL A 93 16.47 -2.02 -34.42
N ILE A 94 16.87 -3.28 -34.62
CA ILE A 94 18.10 -3.84 -34.06
C ILE A 94 19.32 -3.10 -34.64
N ALA A 95 19.36 -2.90 -35.95
CA ALA A 95 20.45 -2.16 -36.60
C ALA A 95 20.56 -0.72 -36.10
N ALA A 96 19.42 -0.01 -35.98
CA ALA A 96 19.39 1.35 -35.45
C ALA A 96 19.92 1.41 -34.00
N TRP A 97 19.55 0.44 -33.16
CA TRP A 97 20.06 0.32 -31.79
C TRP A 97 21.58 0.12 -31.75
N VAL A 98 22.12 -0.77 -32.59
CA VAL A 98 23.56 -1.00 -32.66
C VAL A 98 24.30 0.26 -33.10
N ILE A 99 23.79 0.97 -34.11
CA ILE A 99 24.40 2.22 -34.59
C ILE A 99 24.38 3.29 -33.49
N ALA A 100 23.25 3.46 -32.80
CA ALA A 100 23.14 4.41 -31.69
C ALA A 100 24.10 4.10 -30.55
N ALA A 101 24.27 2.82 -30.19
CA ALA A 101 25.21 2.40 -29.16
C ALA A 101 26.67 2.70 -29.54
N ILE A 102 27.06 2.45 -30.80
CA ILE A 102 28.41 2.74 -31.30
C ILE A 102 28.67 4.26 -31.30
N LEU A 103 27.72 5.05 -31.79
CA LEU A 103 27.83 6.52 -31.80
C LEU A 103 27.92 7.08 -30.38
N GLY A 104 27.09 6.59 -29.46
CA GLY A 104 27.14 6.98 -28.05
C GLY A 104 28.49 6.64 -27.42
N LEU A 105 29.04 5.45 -27.69
CA LEU A 105 30.35 5.04 -27.20
C LEU A 105 31.48 5.92 -27.77
N ALA A 106 31.44 6.20 -29.08
CA ALA A 106 32.45 7.04 -29.72
C ALA A 106 32.45 8.48 -29.16
N LEU A 107 31.25 9.05 -28.96
CA LEU A 107 31.11 10.37 -28.35
C LEU A 107 31.58 10.37 -26.89
N ALA A 108 31.26 9.32 -26.12
CA ALA A 108 31.71 9.19 -24.74
C ALA A 108 33.25 9.11 -24.64
N LEU A 109 33.89 8.37 -25.56
CA LEU A 109 35.35 8.28 -25.62
C LEU A 109 35.99 9.62 -25.99
N MET A 110 35.44 10.35 -26.97
CA MET A 110 35.93 11.68 -27.34
C MET A 110 35.74 12.72 -26.22
N ALA A 111 34.70 12.59 -25.40
CA ALA A 111 34.47 13.49 -24.28
C ALA A 111 35.43 13.25 -23.09
N PHE A 112 36.10 12.09 -23.06
CA PHE A 112 36.99 11.69 -21.96
C PHE A 112 38.49 11.86 -22.29
N THR A 113 38.82 12.13 -23.56
CA THR A 113 40.16 12.48 -24.05
C THR A 113 40.35 13.99 -24.12
#